data_AF-A0A369VL07-F1
#
_entry.id   AF-A0A369VL07-F1
#
_cell.length_a   1.000
_cell.length_b   1.000
_cell.length_c   1.000
_cell.angle_alpha   90.00
_cell.angle_beta   90.00
_cell.angle_gamma   90.00
#
_symmetry.space_group_name_H-M   'P 1'
#
loop_
_entity.id
_entity.type
_entity.pdbx_description
1 polymer ?
#
loop_
_entity_poly.entity_id
_entity_poly.type
_entity_poly.pdbx_seq_one_letter_code
_entity_poly.pdbx_strand_id
1 'polypeptide(L)'
;MKILVPVKRVVDYNVKVRVKSDGSGVDTANVKMSMNPFDEIAVEEAVRLKEKGLVTEVIAVSCGVAQCQETLRTAMAIGADRAILVETDADLQPLAVAKLLKALIDKEQPSLVILGKQAIDDDANQTGQ
;
A
#
# COMPACT_ATOMS: atom_id res chain seq x y z
N MET A 1 21.14 2.02 1.08
CA MET A 1 20.19 1.72 2.19
C MET A 1 18.92 1.10 1.61
N LYS A 2 18.12 0.38 2.40
CA LYS A 2 16.84 -0.20 1.95
C LYS A 2 15.66 0.68 2.37
N ILE A 3 14.69 0.87 1.48
CA ILE A 3 13.42 1.52 1.81
C ILE A 3 12.28 0.51 1.69
N LEU A 4 11.38 0.52 2.67
CA LEU A 4 10.12 -0.22 2.61
C LEU A 4 8.97 0.76 2.34
N VAL A 5 8.16 0.48 1.33
CA VAL A 5 7.04 1.33 0.90
C VAL A 5 5.75 0.54 0.93
N PRO A 6 4.89 0.72 1.95
CA PRO A 6 3.56 0.15 1.96
C PRO A 6 2.68 0.79 0.88
N VAL A 7 1.94 -0.05 0.13
CA VAL A 7 0.99 0.35 -0.89
C VAL A 7 -0.35 -0.36 -0.66
N LYS A 8 -1.45 0.38 -0.69
CA LYS A 8 -2.82 -0.13 -0.48
C LYS A 8 -3.57 -0.17 -1.80
N ARG A 9 -4.30 -1.27 -1.99
CA ARG A 9 -5.29 -1.42 -3.07
C ARG A 9 -6.62 -0.84 -2.59
N VAL A 10 -7.11 0.18 -3.29
CA VAL A 10 -8.35 0.90 -2.95
C VAL A 10 -9.26 1.00 -4.17
N VAL A 11 -10.50 1.43 -3.97
CA VAL A 11 -11.37 1.81 -5.09
C VAL A 11 -10.75 3.00 -5.82
N ASP A 12 -10.75 2.98 -7.15
CA ASP A 12 -10.20 4.08 -7.96
C ASP A 12 -10.90 5.40 -7.59
N TYR A 13 -10.12 6.46 -7.38
CA TYR A 13 -10.61 7.75 -6.88
C TYR A 13 -11.61 8.44 -7.82
N ASN A 14 -11.70 8.03 -9.09
CA ASN A 14 -12.71 8.53 -10.03
C ASN A 14 -14.04 7.75 -9.94
N VAL A 15 -14.08 6.62 -9.22
CA VAL A 15 -15.30 5.82 -9.07
C VAL A 15 -16.20 6.44 -8.01
N LYS A 16 -17.45 6.72 -8.40
CA LYS A 16 -18.49 7.09 -7.45
C LYS A 16 -18.98 5.84 -6.70
N VAL A 17 -18.49 5.67 -5.47
CA VAL A 17 -18.88 4.56 -4.59
C VAL A 17 -20.38 4.55 -4.30
N ARG A 18 -20.93 3.35 -4.12
CA ARG A 18 -22.33 3.12 -3.71
C ARG A 18 -22.34 2.35 -2.41
N VAL A 19 -23.30 2.66 -1.55
CA VAL A 19 -23.55 1.88 -0.33
C VAL A 19 -24.42 0.68 -0.68
N LYS A 20 -24.13 -0.48 -0.11
CA LYS A 20 -24.97 -1.67 -0.24
C LYS A 20 -26.37 -1.40 0.31
N SER A 21 -27.39 -2.06 -0.25
CA SER A 21 -28.79 -1.85 0.16
C SER A 21 -29.08 -2.27 1.61
N ASP A 22 -28.26 -3.16 2.18
CA ASP A 22 -28.33 -3.60 3.57
C ASP A 22 -27.56 -2.69 4.56
N GLY A 23 -26.88 -1.65 4.07
CA GLY A 23 -26.07 -0.75 4.89
C GLY A 23 -24.78 -1.37 5.43
N SER A 24 -24.37 -2.56 4.98
CA SER A 24 -23.20 -3.26 5.53
C SER A 24 -21.86 -2.67 5.10
N GLY A 25 -21.84 -1.69 4.19
CA GLY A 25 -20.63 -1.07 3.68
C GLY A 25 -20.76 -0.62 2.22
N VAL A 26 -19.60 -0.40 1.58
CA VAL A 26 -19.52 0.00 0.16
C VAL A 26 -19.65 -1.22 -0.74
N ASP A 27 -20.39 -1.07 -1.84
CA ASP A 27 -20.44 -2.05 -2.92
C ASP A 27 -19.18 -1.93 -3.78
N THR A 28 -18.27 -2.88 -3.58
CA THR A 28 -17.02 -3.00 -4.34
C THR A 28 -17.11 -4.07 -5.43
N ALA A 29 -18.29 -4.62 -5.71
CA ALA A 29 -18.46 -5.58 -6.79
C ALA A 29 -18.29 -4.88 -8.14
N ASN A 30 -17.40 -5.41 -8.99
CA ASN A 30 -17.14 -4.90 -10.34
C ASN A 30 -16.70 -3.42 -10.41
N VAL A 31 -16.21 -2.85 -9.31
CA VAL A 31 -15.60 -1.51 -9.34
C VAL A 31 -14.13 -1.60 -9.72
N LYS A 32 -13.64 -0.59 -10.43
CA LYS A 32 -12.22 -0.46 -10.72
C LYS A 32 -11.47 -0.19 -9.41
N MET A 33 -10.40 -0.95 -9.19
CA MET A 33 -9.50 -0.80 -8.06
C MET A 33 -8.15 -0.26 -8.56
N SER A 34 -7.44 0.49 -7.74
CA SER A 34 -6.15 1.08 -8.08
C SER A 34 -5.23 1.12 -6.86
N MET A 35 -3.98 1.54 -7.08
CA MET A 35 -3.13 1.99 -5.98
C MET A 35 -3.75 3.23 -5.35
N ASN A 36 -3.62 3.37 -4.03
CA ASN A 36 -3.95 4.60 -3.34
C ASN A 36 -3.06 5.75 -3.85
N PRO A 37 -3.61 6.92 -4.21
CA PRO A 37 -2.82 8.00 -4.82
C PRO A 37 -1.65 8.50 -3.96
N PHE A 38 -1.79 8.47 -2.63
CA PHE A 38 -0.68 8.86 -1.74
C PHE A 38 0.47 7.85 -1.75
N ASP A 39 0.18 6.59 -2.07
CA ASP A 39 1.18 5.53 -2.10
C ASP A 39 1.97 5.58 -3.42
N GLU A 40 1.35 6.04 -4.52
CA GLU A 40 2.07 6.34 -5.77
C GLU A 40 3.17 7.39 -5.53
N ILE A 41 2.87 8.43 -4.75
CA ILE A 41 3.84 9.46 -4.36
C ILE A 41 4.95 8.85 -3.48
N ALA A 42 4.60 7.97 -2.55
CA ALA A 42 5.57 7.31 -1.67
C ALA A 42 6.55 6.41 -2.46
N VAL A 43 6.04 5.66 -3.45
CA VAL A 43 6.87 4.84 -4.35
C VAL A 43 7.78 5.73 -5.20
N GLU A 44 7.24 6.78 -5.80
CA GLU A 44 8.01 7.72 -6.62
C GLU A 44 9.18 8.34 -5.85
N GLU A 45 8.96 8.81 -4.61
CA GLU A 45 10.04 9.40 -3.83
C GLU A 45 11.11 8.36 -3.45
N ALA A 46 10.72 7.13 -3.13
CA ALA A 46 11.67 6.05 -2.89
C ALA A 46 12.53 5.75 -4.14
N VAL A 47 11.91 5.76 -5.32
CA VAL A 47 12.61 5.59 -6.61
C VAL A 47 13.57 6.76 -6.88
N ARG A 48 13.15 8.01 -6.66
CA ARG A 48 14.04 9.18 -6.81
C ARG A 48 15.26 9.12 -5.89
N LEU A 49 15.09 8.66 -4.65
CA LEU A 49 16.21 8.47 -3.72
C LEU A 49 17.18 7.37 -4.21
N LYS A 50 16.66 6.34 -4.88
CA LYS A 50 17.46 5.30 -5.53
C LYS A 50 18.21 5.83 -6.75
N GLU A 51 17.56 6.62 -7.61
CA GLU A 51 18.20 7.27 -8.77
C GLU A 51 19.33 8.23 -8.36
N LYS A 52 19.20 8.87 -7.20
CA LYS A 52 20.26 9.69 -6.58
C LYS A 52 21.41 8.87 -5.96
N GLY A 53 21.35 7.53 -6.01
CA GLY A 53 22.34 6.64 -5.43
C GLY A 53 22.32 6.54 -3.90
N LEU A 54 21.28 7.07 -3.23
CA LEU A 54 21.15 7.02 -1.77
C LEU A 54 20.56 5.68 -1.31
N VAL A 55 19.69 5.11 -2.13
CA VAL A 55 18.96 3.86 -1.87
C VAL A 55 19.45 2.78 -2.80
N THR A 56 19.63 1.58 -2.25
CA THR A 56 20.12 0.40 -2.97
C THR A 56 19.00 -0.59 -3.29
N GLU A 57 17.89 -0.50 -2.58
CA GLU A 57 16.73 -1.39 -2.76
C GLU A 57 15.44 -0.71 -2.28
N VAL A 58 14.39 -0.79 -3.09
CA VAL A 58 13.03 -0.35 -2.76
C VAL A 58 12.11 -1.59 -2.70
N ILE A 59 11.46 -1.79 -1.56
CA ILE A 59 10.61 -2.94 -1.26
C ILE A 59 9.17 -2.46 -1.16
N ALA A 60 8.33 -2.79 -2.14
CA ALA A 60 6.90 -2.53 -2.07
C ALA A 60 6.19 -3.58 -1.20
N VAL A 61 5.27 -3.17 -0.34
CA VAL A 61 4.54 -4.09 0.55
C VAL A 61 3.04 -3.81 0.47
N SER A 62 2.22 -4.85 0.35
CA SER A 62 0.77 -4.72 0.47
C SER A 62 0.23 -5.80 1.41
N CYS A 63 -0.79 -5.46 2.20
CA CYS A 63 -1.47 -6.38 3.11
C CYS A 63 -2.92 -6.51 2.67
N GLY A 64 -3.40 -7.73 2.46
CA GLY A 64 -4.78 -7.99 2.05
C GLY A 64 -4.90 -9.17 1.09
N VAL A 65 -5.96 -9.18 0.29
CA VAL A 65 -6.30 -10.29 -0.60
C VAL A 65 -5.31 -10.47 -1.74
N ALA A 66 -5.33 -11.64 -2.40
CA ALA A 66 -4.48 -11.98 -3.54
C ALA A 66 -4.48 -10.91 -4.66
N GLN A 67 -5.59 -10.20 -4.85
CA GLN A 67 -5.72 -9.13 -5.86
C GLN A 67 -4.78 -7.94 -5.60
N CYS A 68 -4.27 -7.76 -4.37
CA CYS A 68 -3.24 -6.76 -4.07
C CYS A 68 -1.93 -6.99 -4.85
N GLN A 69 -1.72 -8.20 -5.41
CA GLN A 69 -0.60 -8.44 -6.34
C GLN A 69 -0.62 -7.52 -7.55
N GLU A 70 -1.79 -7.08 -8.04
CA GLU A 70 -1.89 -6.13 -9.15
C GLU A 70 -1.25 -4.79 -8.77
N THR A 71 -1.62 -4.24 -7.61
CA THR A 71 -1.05 -3.00 -7.07
C THR A 71 0.47 -3.13 -6.84
N LEU A 72 0.93 -4.29 -6.38
CA LEU A 72 2.36 -4.57 -6.21
C LEU A 72 3.11 -4.62 -7.56
N ARG A 73 2.52 -5.21 -8.61
CA ARG A 73 3.10 -5.18 -9.97
C ARG A 73 3.20 -3.75 -10.49
N THR A 74 2.22 -2.89 -10.21
CA THR A 74 2.31 -1.47 -10.54
C THR A 74 3.47 -0.78 -9.81
N ALA A 75 3.66 -1.02 -8.51
CA ALA A 75 4.80 -0.47 -7.77
C ALA A 75 6.15 -0.92 -8.33
N MET A 76 6.26 -2.20 -8.73
CA MET A 76 7.45 -2.72 -9.40
C MET A 76 7.67 -2.10 -10.78
N ALA A 77 6.61 -1.87 -11.56
CA ALA A 77 6.69 -1.22 -12.86
C ALA A 77 7.15 0.25 -12.75
N ILE A 78 6.82 0.94 -11.64
CA ILE A 78 7.29 2.30 -11.35
C ILE A 78 8.78 2.30 -10.98
N GLY A 79 9.28 1.27 -10.30
CA GLY A 79 10.71 1.14 -10.00
C GLY A 79 11.07 0.43 -8.69
N ALA A 80 10.10 -0.13 -7.97
CA ALA A 80 10.40 -0.99 -6.82
C ALA A 80 11.14 -2.27 -7.27
N ASP A 81 12.17 -2.67 -6.52
CA ASP A 81 13.01 -3.83 -6.85
C ASP A 81 12.30 -5.15 -6.59
N ARG A 82 11.53 -5.20 -5.51
CA ARG A 82 10.76 -6.37 -5.11
C ARG A 82 9.47 -6.00 -4.41
N ALA A 83 8.57 -6.97 -4.35
CA ALA A 83 7.27 -6.85 -3.71
C ALA A 83 7.06 -7.93 -2.65
N ILE A 84 6.34 -7.59 -1.58
CA ILE A 84 5.85 -8.53 -0.57
C ILE A 84 4.33 -8.37 -0.48
N LEU A 85 3.61 -9.48 -0.64
CA LEU A 85 2.21 -9.58 -0.26
C LEU A 85 2.12 -10.27 1.09
N VAL A 86 1.53 -9.60 2.08
CA VAL A 86 1.01 -10.25 3.29
C VAL A 86 -0.44 -10.63 3.00
N GLU A 87 -0.63 -11.86 2.54
CA GLU A 87 -1.93 -12.33 2.06
C GLU A 87 -2.87 -12.66 3.22
N THR A 88 -4.07 -12.08 3.20
CA THR A 88 -5.14 -12.36 4.16
C THR A 88 -6.50 -11.94 3.60
N ASP A 89 -7.55 -12.64 4.03
CA ASP A 89 -8.95 -12.30 3.81
C ASP A 89 -9.57 -11.51 4.98
N ALA A 90 -8.81 -11.27 6.05
CA ALA A 90 -9.26 -10.49 7.19
C ALA A 90 -9.46 -9.01 6.80
N ASP A 91 -10.49 -8.39 7.37
CA ASP A 91 -10.67 -6.94 7.28
C ASP A 91 -9.66 -6.24 8.21
N LEU A 92 -8.68 -5.56 7.61
CA LEU A 92 -7.53 -5.01 8.32
C LEU A 92 -7.74 -3.54 8.68
N GLN A 93 -7.75 -3.26 9.98
CA GLN A 93 -7.68 -1.89 10.51
C GLN A 93 -6.24 -1.36 10.54
N PRO A 94 -6.02 -0.02 10.58
CA PRO A 94 -4.69 0.59 10.57
C PRO A 94 -3.71 0.00 11.61
N LEU A 95 -4.18 -0.28 12.83
CA LEU A 95 -3.36 -0.88 13.88
C LEU A 95 -2.86 -2.30 13.52
N ALA A 96 -3.70 -3.10 12.87
CA ALA A 96 -3.30 -4.44 12.41
C ALA A 96 -2.23 -4.32 11.31
N VAL A 97 -2.45 -3.41 10.35
CA VAL A 97 -1.47 -3.13 9.29
C VAL A 97 -0.14 -2.66 9.88
N ALA A 98 -0.15 -1.72 10.84
CA ALA A 98 1.06 -1.24 11.50
C ALA A 98 1.84 -2.37 12.20
N LYS A 99 1.15 -3.32 12.85
CA LYS A 99 1.80 -4.50 13.47
C LYS A 99 2.41 -5.46 12.44
N LEU A 100 1.72 -5.70 11.32
CA LEU A 100 2.26 -6.49 10.21
C LEU A 100 3.50 -5.82 9.60
N LEU A 101 3.42 -4.51 9.36
CA LEU A 101 4.56 -3.72 8.89
C LEU A 101 5.72 -3.76 9.87
N LYS A 102 5.47 -3.67 11.20
CA LYS A 102 6.52 -3.81 12.21
C LYS A 102 7.26 -5.15 12.10
N ALA A 103 6.53 -6.25 11.94
CA ALA A 103 7.15 -7.56 11.76
C ALA A 103 7.99 -7.64 10.48
N LEU A 104 7.54 -7.01 9.39
CA LEU A 104 8.31 -6.92 8.15
C LEU A 104 9.53 -6.00 8.30
N ILE A 105 9.42 -4.88 9.02
CA ILE A 105 10.55 -4.00 9.32
C ILE A 105 11.61 -4.76 10.11
N ASP A 106 11.21 -5.59 11.07
CA ASP A 106 12.15 -6.41 11.86
C ASP A 106 12.83 -7.49 11.02
N LYS A 107 12.15 -8.04 10.02
CA LYS A 107 12.73 -9.04 9.11
C LYS A 107 13.60 -8.42 8.02
N GLU A 108 13.10 -7.37 7.40
CA GLU A 108 13.69 -6.72 6.23
C GLU A 108 14.72 -5.67 6.60
N GLN A 109 14.73 -5.18 7.84
CA GLN A 109 15.67 -4.17 8.34
C GLN A 109 15.83 -2.98 7.37
N PRO A 110 14.74 -2.33 6.92
CA PRO A 110 14.83 -1.12 6.12
C PRO A 110 15.37 0.03 6.98
N SER A 111 16.10 0.95 6.35
CA SER A 111 16.63 2.14 7.03
C SER A 111 15.62 3.30 7.03
N LEU A 112 14.61 3.24 6.16
CA LEU A 112 13.53 4.21 6.06
C LEU A 112 12.25 3.49 5.60
N VAL A 113 11.10 3.94 6.13
CA VAL A 113 9.78 3.51 5.68
C VAL A 113 9.04 4.75 5.21
N ILE A 114 8.51 4.71 3.98
CA ILE A 114 7.74 5.83 3.40
C ILE A 114 6.32 5.33 3.16
N LEU A 115 5.35 5.98 3.78
CA LEU A 115 3.93 5.66 3.64
C LEU A 115 3.18 6.83 3.01
N GLY A 116 2.06 6.54 2.34
CA GLY A 116 1.10 7.56 1.98
C GLY A 116 0.50 8.24 3.23
N LYS A 117 0.01 9.49 3.06
CA LYS A 117 -0.58 10.29 4.15
C LYS A 117 -1.80 9.61 4.79
N GLN A 118 -2.70 9.10 3.97
CA GLN A 118 -3.90 8.36 4.36
C GLN A 118 -4.31 7.44 3.22
N ALA A 119 -5.17 6.48 3.47
CA ALA A 119 -5.86 5.76 2.41
C ALA A 119 -7.21 6.43 2.13
N ILE A 120 -7.58 6.58 0.86
CA ILE A 120 -8.79 7.32 0.47
C ILE A 120 -10.11 6.59 0.75
N ASP A 121 -10.05 5.32 1.15
CA ASP A 121 -11.21 4.48 1.44
C ASP A 121 -11.60 4.51 2.93
N ASP A 122 -10.63 4.57 3.84
CA ASP A 122 -10.85 4.69 5.28
C ASP A 122 -10.58 6.11 5.85
N ASP A 123 -9.89 6.96 5.10
CA ASP A 123 -9.45 8.31 5.47
C ASP A 123 -8.76 8.39 6.85
N ALA A 124 -8.13 7.31 7.29
CA ALA A 124 -7.75 7.15 8.69
C ALA A 124 -6.54 8.01 9.11
N ASN A 125 -5.56 8.21 8.23
CA ASN A 125 -4.29 8.90 8.54
C ASN A 125 -3.61 8.37 9.82
N GLN A 126 -3.49 7.04 9.94
CA GLN A 126 -3.06 6.37 11.17
C GLN A 126 -1.91 5.39 10.98
N THR A 127 -1.90 4.59 9.90
CA THR A 127 -1.00 3.44 9.75
C THR A 127 0.49 3.77 9.91
N GLY A 128 0.91 4.99 9.55
CA GLY A 128 2.30 5.43 9.65
C GLY A 128 2.66 6.26 10.90
N GLN A 129 1.69 6.60 11.75
CA GLN A 129 1.89 7.43 12.96
C GLN A 129 2.25 6.57 14.17
#